data_AF-A0A6P5H125-F1
#
_entry.id   AF-A0A6P5H125-F1
#
_cell.length_a   1.000
_cell.length_b   1.000
_cell.length_c   1.000
_cell.angle_alpha   90.00
_cell.angle_beta   90.00
_cell.angle_gamma   90.00
#
_symmetry.space_group_name_H-M   'P 1'
#
loop_
_entity.id
_entity.type
_entity.pdbx_description
1 polymer ?
#
loop_
_entity_poly.entity_id
_entity_poly.type
_entity_poly.pdbx_seq_one_letter_code
_entity_poly.pdbx_strand_id
1 'polypeptide(L)'
;MALAARFFLFSSPRSLSSSASASLPPLPRSPTPHLGLVLRRSRSDRLDLPDASLFSHGSISHGGGSLPRKIRWIGPQFSGNSAETLGSSSSEPDEDTDSVPMPIVLIDQDSDPDATIVQLSFGDRLGALLDTLKILDTMKALTDLGLHVTKGSVTANEFVVRTKFFITQMGRKIVDPDILERIRLTIISNLLKYHPESSEKLAMGEIFGIKPPVKLDVELATHIHLEHDGPKRSLLYIETADRPGLLLEIIKVITDVNLDVESAEIDTEGLIAKEKFHVSYRGAALTDPLSQLLVNCLRYYLRRPETDEGSY
;
A
#
# COMPACT_ATOMS: atom_id res chain seq x y z
N MET A 1 8.30 -1.39 -29.89
CA MET A 1 7.18 -2.34 -30.13
C MET A 1 6.81 -2.96 -28.80
N ALA A 2 5.67 -2.58 -28.21
CA ALA A 2 5.24 -3.06 -26.89
C ALA A 2 4.46 -4.36 -27.02
N LEU A 3 4.96 -5.43 -26.41
CA LEU A 3 4.30 -6.73 -26.35
C LEU A 3 3.46 -6.79 -25.06
N ALA A 4 2.16 -6.48 -25.17
CA ALA A 4 1.22 -6.61 -24.06
C ALA A 4 0.70 -8.06 -23.99
N ALA A 5 1.27 -8.87 -23.11
CA ALA A 5 0.75 -10.21 -22.83
C ALA A 5 -0.41 -10.12 -21.83
N ARG A 6 -1.64 -10.34 -22.30
CA ARG A 6 -2.84 -10.56 -21.48
C ARG A 6 -3.06 -12.06 -21.34
N PHE A 7 -3.04 -12.60 -20.12
CA PHE A 7 -3.44 -13.98 -19.86
C PHE A 7 -4.88 -14.04 -19.34
N PHE A 8 -5.72 -14.86 -19.99
CA PHE A 8 -7.03 -15.30 -19.49
C PHE A 8 -6.93 -16.78 -19.15
N LEU A 9 -7.42 -17.20 -17.97
CA LEU A 9 -7.49 -18.61 -17.57
C LEU A 9 -8.94 -19.11 -17.62
N PHE A 10 -9.15 -20.22 -18.33
CA PHE A 10 -10.38 -21.01 -18.37
C PHE A 10 -10.37 -22.13 -17.31
N SER A 11 -11.54 -22.45 -16.78
CA SER A 11 -11.77 -23.46 -15.72
C SER A 11 -12.01 -24.88 -16.27
N SER A 12 -11.38 -25.89 -15.60
CA SER A 12 -11.88 -27.22 -15.15
C SER A 12 -12.53 -28.24 -16.11
N PRO A 13 -12.76 -29.53 -15.73
CA PRO A 13 -12.16 -30.38 -14.67
C PRO A 13 -11.81 -31.83 -15.15
N ARG A 14 -11.15 -32.65 -14.32
CA ARG A 14 -11.47 -34.10 -14.19
C ARG A 14 -10.88 -34.77 -12.94
N SER A 15 -11.71 -35.66 -12.40
CA SER A 15 -11.63 -36.53 -11.22
C SER A 15 -10.61 -37.67 -11.32
N LEU A 16 -10.18 -38.22 -10.18
CA LEU A 16 -10.22 -39.66 -9.84
C LEU A 16 -9.80 -39.91 -8.37
N SER A 17 -10.04 -41.13 -7.91
CA SER A 17 -10.54 -41.56 -6.59
C SER A 17 -9.56 -42.28 -5.64
N SER A 18 -10.06 -42.60 -4.44
CA SER A 18 -9.76 -43.72 -3.52
C SER A 18 -8.89 -43.35 -2.30
N SER A 19 -9.44 -43.29 -1.08
CA SER A 19 -9.87 -44.34 -0.12
C SER A 19 -8.79 -44.66 0.93
N ALA A 20 -9.05 -44.31 2.19
CA ALA A 20 -8.74 -45.14 3.36
C ALA A 20 -9.39 -44.54 4.62
N SER A 21 -10.22 -45.35 5.27
CA SER A 21 -10.95 -45.11 6.51
C SER A 21 -10.13 -45.59 7.72
N ALA A 22 -10.11 -44.81 8.80
CA ALA A 22 -9.89 -45.33 10.15
C ALA A 22 -10.59 -44.43 11.19
N SER A 23 -11.41 -45.04 12.03
CA SER A 23 -12.31 -44.43 13.01
C SER A 23 -11.79 -44.56 14.46
N LEU A 24 -11.71 -43.41 15.14
CA LEU A 24 -11.92 -43.02 16.56
C LEU A 24 -11.87 -44.04 17.73
N PRO A 25 -11.51 -43.55 18.94
CA PRO A 25 -12.56 -43.31 19.96
C PRO A 25 -12.45 -41.95 20.72
N PRO A 26 -13.47 -41.53 21.52
CA PRO A 26 -13.70 -40.13 21.90
C PRO A 26 -13.40 -39.74 23.37
N LEU A 27 -13.12 -38.43 23.54
CA LEU A 27 -13.39 -37.43 24.63
C LEU A 27 -13.24 -37.78 26.13
N PRO A 28 -12.90 -36.73 26.94
CA PRO A 28 -13.95 -36.18 27.82
C PRO A 28 -14.09 -34.65 27.75
N ARG A 29 -15.31 -34.18 28.08
CA ARG A 29 -15.78 -32.78 28.09
C ARG A 29 -15.80 -32.19 29.51
N SER A 30 -15.83 -30.85 29.54
CA SER A 30 -16.53 -29.93 30.46
C SER A 30 -15.63 -29.01 31.30
N PRO A 31 -16.12 -27.86 31.85
CA PRO A 31 -17.37 -27.13 31.58
C PRO A 31 -17.16 -25.64 31.25
N THR A 32 -18.08 -25.07 30.47
CA THR A 32 -18.34 -23.62 30.39
C THR A 32 -19.20 -23.16 31.59
N PRO A 33 -18.97 -21.98 32.17
CA PRO A 33 -20.01 -21.29 32.92
C PRO A 33 -20.80 -20.36 32.01
N HIS A 34 -22.11 -20.59 31.98
CA HIS A 34 -23.13 -19.66 31.52
C HIS A 34 -23.21 -18.46 32.47
N LEU A 35 -23.26 -17.24 31.92
CA LEU A 35 -24.12 -16.20 32.47
C LEU A 35 -24.97 -15.64 31.34
N GLY A 36 -26.26 -15.97 31.40
CA GLY A 36 -27.27 -15.27 30.62
C GLY A 36 -27.59 -13.93 31.27
N LEU A 37 -27.73 -12.89 30.45
CA LEU A 37 -28.52 -11.72 30.82
C LEU A 37 -29.58 -11.47 29.75
N VAL A 38 -30.77 -11.91 30.10
CA VAL A 38 -32.09 -11.33 29.85
C VAL A 38 -32.22 -10.32 28.70
N LEU A 39 -32.94 -10.80 27.69
CA LEU A 39 -33.73 -10.06 26.72
C LEU A 39 -34.64 -9.01 27.39
N ARG A 40 -34.50 -7.73 27.03
CA ARG A 40 -35.60 -6.76 27.19
C ARG A 40 -35.98 -6.20 25.81
N ARG A 41 -37.10 -6.71 25.31
CA ARG A 41 -37.87 -6.11 24.21
C ARG A 41 -38.38 -4.73 24.64
N SER A 42 -38.27 -3.76 23.75
CA SER A 42 -39.30 -2.72 23.58
C SER A 42 -39.51 -2.47 22.09
N ARG A 43 -40.71 -2.85 21.61
CA ARG A 43 -41.46 -2.21 20.51
C ARG A 43 -41.68 -0.73 20.88
N SER A 44 -42.03 0.23 20.04
CA SER A 44 -42.41 0.40 18.63
C SER A 44 -42.20 1.91 18.35
N ASP A 45 -41.98 2.38 17.12
CA ASP A 45 -42.97 2.97 16.20
C ASP A 45 -42.12 3.44 15.00
N ARG A 46 -42.22 2.97 13.75
CA ARG A 46 -43.26 3.09 12.71
C ARG A 46 -43.75 4.52 12.45
N LEU A 47 -43.85 4.84 11.15
CA LEU A 47 -44.33 6.06 10.46
C LEU A 47 -43.19 7.04 10.09
N ASP A 48 -43.03 7.57 8.89
CA ASP A 48 -43.72 7.44 7.60
C ASP A 48 -42.77 7.93 6.49
N LEU A 49 -42.86 7.31 5.31
CA LEU A 49 -42.43 7.88 4.03
C LEU A 49 -43.48 8.91 3.58
N PRO A 50 -43.09 9.89 2.75
CA PRO A 50 -43.93 10.22 1.63
C PRO A 50 -43.19 10.11 0.29
N ASP A 51 -44.05 9.98 -0.70
CA ASP A 51 -43.86 9.47 -2.04
C ASP A 51 -43.65 10.61 -3.07
N ALA A 52 -43.06 10.20 -4.20
CA ALA A 52 -43.35 10.63 -5.56
C ALA A 52 -43.12 12.09 -6.09
N SER A 53 -42.33 12.10 -7.18
CA SER A 53 -42.60 12.79 -8.48
C SER A 53 -42.34 14.32 -8.57
N LEU A 54 -42.00 14.97 -9.70
CA LEU A 54 -41.70 14.69 -11.11
C LEU A 54 -41.34 16.07 -11.77
N PHE A 55 -40.52 16.07 -12.84
CA PHE A 55 -40.21 17.19 -13.79
C PHE A 55 -39.42 18.40 -13.24
N SER A 56 -38.51 19.08 -13.97
CA SER A 56 -38.45 19.37 -15.42
C SER A 56 -37.03 19.64 -15.94
N HIS A 57 -36.92 19.58 -17.27
CA HIS A 57 -35.83 20.01 -18.14
C HIS A 57 -35.14 21.34 -17.77
N GLY A 58 -33.84 21.41 -18.06
CA GLY A 58 -33.05 22.64 -18.15
C GLY A 58 -31.64 22.39 -18.70
N SER A 59 -31.51 22.37 -20.02
CA SER A 59 -30.23 22.51 -20.72
C SER A 59 -29.75 23.96 -20.72
N ILE A 60 -28.44 24.21 -20.59
CA ILE A 60 -27.61 25.09 -21.47
C ILE A 60 -26.18 25.29 -20.89
N SER A 61 -25.22 24.88 -21.73
CA SER A 61 -23.87 25.40 -22.08
C SER A 61 -22.79 25.84 -21.06
N HIS A 62 -21.60 25.29 -21.34
CA HIS A 62 -20.25 25.88 -21.41
C HIS A 62 -19.61 26.55 -20.19
N GLY A 63 -18.52 25.94 -19.74
CA GLY A 63 -17.42 26.59 -19.03
C GLY A 63 -16.28 25.61 -18.83
N GLY A 64 -15.15 25.83 -19.53
CA GLY A 64 -13.99 24.96 -19.49
C GLY A 64 -13.37 24.85 -18.10
N GLY A 65 -12.85 23.65 -17.78
CA GLY A 65 -12.22 23.35 -16.50
C GLY A 65 -11.15 22.29 -16.67
N SER A 66 -9.94 22.78 -16.94
CA SER A 66 -8.61 22.20 -16.72
C SER A 66 -8.48 20.73 -16.31
N LEU A 67 -7.77 19.98 -17.15
CA LEU A 67 -7.06 18.76 -16.78
C LEU A 67 -6.10 19.02 -15.60
N PRO A 68 -5.99 18.13 -14.59
CA PRO A 68 -4.92 18.24 -13.62
C PRO A 68 -3.59 17.82 -14.26
N ARG A 69 -2.58 18.63 -13.98
CA ARG A 69 -1.26 18.64 -14.63
C ARG A 69 -0.46 17.41 -14.23
N LYS A 70 0.14 16.80 -15.26
CA LYS A 70 1.25 15.84 -15.21
C LYS A 70 2.39 16.42 -14.35
N ILE A 71 2.67 15.80 -13.21
CA ILE A 71 3.83 16.13 -12.37
C ILE A 71 5.09 15.76 -13.16
N ARG A 72 5.86 16.78 -13.56
CA ARG A 72 7.15 16.69 -14.23
C ARG A 72 8.21 17.00 -13.17
N TRP A 73 9.03 16.00 -12.84
CA TRP A 73 10.23 16.16 -12.03
C TRP A 73 11.21 17.11 -12.74
N ILE A 74 11.62 18.18 -12.07
CA ILE A 74 12.66 19.12 -12.53
C ILE A 74 13.93 18.77 -11.75
N GLY A 75 14.96 18.27 -12.45
CA GLY A 75 16.34 18.20 -11.95
C GLY A 75 17.08 19.54 -12.15
N PRO A 76 18.22 19.77 -11.48
CA PRO A 76 18.91 21.05 -11.51
C PRO A 76 19.55 21.31 -12.88
N GLN A 77 19.35 22.51 -13.43
CA GLN A 77 20.05 22.97 -14.63
C GLN A 77 21.41 23.56 -14.23
N PHE A 78 22.48 22.97 -14.77
CA PHE A 78 23.78 23.63 -14.88
C PHE A 78 23.96 24.13 -16.32
N SER A 79 24.35 25.39 -16.45
CA SER A 79 24.65 26.08 -17.72
C SER A 79 26.16 26.09 -17.96
N GLY A 80 26.59 25.82 -19.19
CA GLY A 80 27.99 25.99 -19.60
C GLY A 80 28.26 25.55 -21.04
N ASN A 81 28.80 26.46 -21.85
CA ASN A 81 28.96 26.42 -23.31
C ASN A 81 30.01 25.42 -23.85
N SER A 82 29.86 25.13 -25.15
CA SER A 82 30.71 24.34 -26.05
C SER A 82 32.15 24.87 -26.26
N ALA A 83 33.12 23.96 -26.43
CA ALA A 83 34.13 23.93 -27.49
C ALA A 83 35.03 22.68 -27.38
N GLU A 84 35.36 22.08 -28.53
CA GLU A 84 36.09 20.81 -28.72
C GLU A 84 37.57 20.85 -28.29
N THR A 85 38.16 19.74 -27.84
CA THR A 85 39.56 19.34 -28.10
C THR A 85 39.77 17.84 -27.83
N LEU A 86 40.59 17.23 -28.69
CA LEU A 86 40.90 15.80 -28.88
C LEU A 86 41.41 15.01 -27.65
N GLY A 87 40.98 13.75 -27.60
CA GLY A 87 41.88 12.59 -27.44
C GLY A 87 42.42 12.30 -26.04
N SER A 88 41.73 11.43 -25.32
CA SER A 88 42.34 10.43 -24.44
C SER A 88 41.34 9.32 -24.22
N SER A 89 41.69 8.09 -24.60
CA SER A 89 40.96 6.88 -24.24
C SER A 89 41.12 6.66 -22.73
N SER A 90 40.31 7.36 -21.94
CA SER A 90 39.99 6.96 -20.59
C SER A 90 38.83 5.99 -20.70
N SER A 91 39.07 4.74 -20.32
CA SER A 91 38.03 3.79 -19.98
C SER A 91 36.97 4.48 -19.13
N GLU A 92 35.78 4.62 -19.69
CA GLU A 92 34.56 4.92 -18.93
C GLU A 92 34.55 3.97 -17.73
N PRO A 93 34.38 4.46 -16.49
CA PRO A 93 34.11 3.55 -15.39
C PRO A 93 32.79 2.86 -15.72
N ASP A 94 32.79 1.52 -15.70
CA ASP A 94 31.59 0.72 -15.87
C ASP A 94 30.43 1.33 -15.06
N GLU A 95 29.34 1.72 -15.73
CA GLU A 95 28.15 2.27 -15.06
C GLU A 95 27.57 1.23 -14.09
N ASP A 96 27.89 1.40 -12.80
CA ASP A 96 27.24 0.94 -11.56
C ASP A 96 26.28 -0.27 -11.64
N THR A 97 26.78 -1.43 -12.10
CA THR A 97 26.13 -2.73 -11.85
C THR A 97 26.19 -3.17 -10.37
N ASP A 98 26.77 -2.35 -9.48
CA ASP A 98 26.89 -2.58 -8.03
C ASP A 98 25.88 -1.80 -7.16
N SER A 99 25.04 -0.95 -7.74
CA SER A 99 23.98 -0.25 -6.99
C SER A 99 22.85 -1.18 -6.50
N VAL A 100 22.86 -1.55 -5.21
CA VAL A 100 21.82 -2.42 -4.60
C VAL A 100 20.41 -1.88 -4.94
N PRO A 101 19.51 -2.68 -5.52
CA PRO A 101 18.24 -2.16 -6.03
C PRO A 101 17.31 -1.78 -4.89
N MET A 102 16.53 -0.71 -5.07
CA MET A 102 15.57 -0.24 -4.08
C MET A 102 14.20 -0.89 -4.31
N PRO A 103 13.68 -1.69 -3.36
CA PRO A 103 12.32 -2.19 -3.41
C PRO A 103 11.31 -1.07 -3.24
N ILE A 104 10.26 -1.12 -4.04
CA ILE A 104 9.09 -0.24 -3.93
C ILE A 104 7.84 -1.11 -3.86
N VAL A 105 7.01 -0.88 -2.84
CA VAL A 105 5.70 -1.51 -2.70
C VAL A 105 4.68 -0.42 -2.44
N LEU A 106 3.72 -0.31 -3.36
CA LEU A 106 2.62 0.64 -3.32
C LEU A 106 1.30 -0.11 -3.24
N ILE A 107 0.48 0.21 -2.25
CA ILE A 107 -0.92 -0.21 -2.15
C ILE A 107 -1.79 1.01 -2.37
N ASP A 108 -2.70 0.94 -3.34
CA ASP A 108 -3.53 2.04 -3.77
C ASP A 108 -5.01 1.64 -3.65
N GLN A 109 -5.73 2.35 -2.79
CA GLN A 109 -7.17 2.22 -2.60
C GLN A 109 -7.96 3.39 -3.21
N ASP A 110 -7.36 4.34 -3.93
CA ASP A 110 -8.09 5.48 -4.50
C ASP A 110 -8.37 5.31 -6.00
N SER A 111 -7.42 4.76 -6.77
CA SER A 111 -7.52 4.70 -8.24
C SER A 111 -8.62 3.80 -8.80
N ASP A 112 -9.12 2.83 -8.04
CA ASP A 112 -10.16 1.89 -8.47
C ASP A 112 -11.23 1.71 -7.37
N PRO A 113 -12.53 1.87 -7.68
CA PRO A 113 -13.58 1.79 -6.68
C PRO A 113 -13.85 0.36 -6.20
N ASP A 114 -13.57 -0.65 -7.03
CA ASP A 114 -14.00 -2.04 -6.82
C ASP A 114 -12.87 -2.98 -6.40
N ALA A 115 -11.62 -2.58 -6.66
CA ALA A 115 -10.43 -3.36 -6.32
C ALA A 115 -9.39 -2.53 -5.54
N THR A 116 -8.58 -3.23 -4.76
CA THR A 116 -7.35 -2.65 -4.20
C THR A 116 -6.24 -2.93 -5.19
N ILE A 117 -5.44 -1.92 -5.50
CA ILE A 117 -4.33 -2.04 -6.42
C ILE A 117 -3.06 -2.27 -5.61
N VAL A 118 -2.24 -3.23 -6.02
CA VAL A 118 -0.88 -3.39 -5.50
C VAL A 118 0.11 -3.25 -6.65
N GLN A 119 1.11 -2.42 -6.45
CA GLN A 119 2.20 -2.24 -7.39
C GLN A 119 3.50 -2.55 -6.65
N LEU A 120 4.32 -3.38 -7.28
CA LEU A 120 5.66 -3.67 -6.81
C LEU A 120 6.65 -3.35 -7.91
N SER A 121 7.76 -2.74 -7.49
CA SER A 121 8.89 -2.49 -8.33
C SER A 121 10.13 -3.02 -7.65
N PHE A 122 10.95 -3.64 -8.46
CA PHE A 122 12.28 -4.01 -8.07
C PHE A 122 13.16 -3.76 -9.28
N GLY A 123 14.38 -3.26 -9.07
CA GLY A 123 15.31 -2.99 -10.17
C GLY A 123 15.44 -4.17 -11.13
N ASP A 124 15.98 -3.93 -12.32
CA ASP A 124 16.03 -4.86 -13.44
C ASP A 124 17.15 -5.93 -13.37
N ARG A 125 17.81 -6.07 -12.22
CA ARG A 125 19.01 -6.92 -12.04
C ARG A 125 18.86 -8.39 -12.41
N LEU A 126 17.68 -9.00 -12.27
CA LEU A 126 17.49 -10.45 -12.46
C LEU A 126 17.18 -10.86 -13.90
N GLY A 127 16.84 -9.91 -14.76
CA GLY A 127 16.39 -10.17 -16.12
C GLY A 127 15.00 -10.81 -16.22
N ALA A 128 14.48 -10.87 -17.45
CA ALA A 128 13.07 -11.16 -17.72
C ALA A 128 12.58 -12.54 -17.23
N LEU A 129 13.43 -13.58 -17.22
CA LEU A 129 13.00 -14.93 -16.81
C LEU A 129 12.76 -15.01 -15.30
N LEU A 130 13.69 -14.49 -14.50
CA LEU A 130 13.56 -14.49 -13.05
C LEU A 130 12.45 -13.53 -12.60
N ASP A 131 12.21 -12.45 -13.35
CA ASP A 131 11.04 -11.59 -13.13
C ASP A 131 9.72 -12.36 -13.27
N THR A 132 9.61 -13.30 -14.23
CA THR A 132 8.38 -14.11 -14.34
C THR A 132 8.17 -15.04 -13.14
N LEU A 133 9.23 -15.62 -12.58
CA LEU A 133 9.14 -16.44 -11.37
C LEU A 133 8.75 -15.60 -10.15
N LYS A 134 9.39 -14.43 -9.98
CA LYS A 134 9.05 -13.44 -8.95
C LYS A 134 7.58 -13.05 -8.99
N ILE A 135 7.06 -12.74 -10.19
CA ILE A 135 5.66 -12.39 -10.41
C ILE A 135 4.75 -13.57 -10.03
N LEU A 136 5.08 -14.79 -10.47
CA LEU A 136 4.29 -15.98 -10.19
C LEU A 136 4.22 -16.30 -8.68
N ASP A 137 5.35 -16.23 -7.98
CA ASP A 137 5.41 -16.43 -6.54
C ASP A 137 4.65 -15.35 -5.77
N THR A 138 4.70 -14.10 -6.24
CA THR A 138 3.92 -13.01 -5.67
C THR A 138 2.42 -13.27 -5.81
N MET A 139 1.97 -13.69 -7.01
CA MET A 139 0.57 -14.05 -7.23
C MET A 139 0.14 -15.25 -6.37
N LYS A 140 1.00 -16.26 -6.23
CA LYS A 140 0.75 -17.40 -5.36
C LYS A 140 0.60 -16.96 -3.90
N ALA A 141 1.51 -16.14 -3.40
CA ALA A 141 1.46 -15.68 -2.02
C ALA A 141 0.23 -14.82 -1.73
N LEU A 142 -0.19 -13.97 -2.67
CA LEU A 142 -1.47 -13.25 -2.56
C LEU A 142 -2.67 -14.22 -2.52
N THR A 143 -2.63 -15.30 -3.31
CA THR A 143 -3.66 -16.34 -3.29
C THR A 143 -3.69 -17.11 -1.97
N ASP A 144 -2.51 -17.41 -1.41
CA ASP A 144 -2.37 -18.08 -0.11
C ASP A 144 -2.93 -17.22 1.04
N LEU A 145 -2.98 -15.89 0.88
CA LEU A 145 -3.68 -14.96 1.78
C LEU A 145 -5.21 -14.93 1.58
N GLY A 146 -5.76 -15.74 0.66
CA GLY A 146 -7.17 -15.75 0.32
C GLY A 146 -7.61 -14.58 -0.56
N LEU A 147 -6.68 -13.98 -1.30
CA LEU A 147 -6.96 -12.85 -2.20
C LEU A 147 -7.03 -13.33 -3.66
N HIS A 148 -7.84 -12.66 -4.45
CA HIS A 148 -8.01 -12.94 -5.87
C HIS A 148 -7.43 -11.81 -6.71
N VAL A 149 -6.45 -12.16 -7.55
CA VAL A 149 -5.91 -11.26 -8.57
C VAL A 149 -6.87 -11.23 -9.76
N THR A 150 -7.57 -10.10 -9.97
CA THR A 150 -8.55 -9.92 -11.06
C THR A 150 -7.89 -9.46 -12.36
N LYS A 151 -6.81 -8.69 -12.25
CA LYS A 151 -6.04 -8.16 -13.39
C LYS A 151 -4.59 -7.99 -13.00
N GLY A 152 -3.68 -8.24 -13.94
CA GLY A 152 -2.25 -7.98 -13.80
C GLY A 152 -1.71 -7.26 -15.03
N SER A 153 -0.75 -6.37 -14.83
CA SER A 153 0.02 -5.75 -15.91
C SER A 153 1.45 -5.53 -15.48
N VAL A 154 2.38 -5.79 -16.40
CA VAL A 154 3.80 -5.49 -16.22
C VAL A 154 4.15 -4.34 -17.15
N THR A 155 4.77 -3.31 -16.59
CA THR A 155 5.34 -2.18 -17.33
C THR A 155 6.82 -2.14 -17.05
N ALA A 156 7.63 -2.31 -18.10
CA ALA A 156 9.08 -2.20 -18.03
C ALA A 156 9.53 -0.93 -18.75
N ASN A 157 10.31 -0.12 -18.03
CA ASN A 157 11.11 0.96 -18.60
C ASN A 157 12.59 0.52 -18.59
N GLU A 158 13.49 1.32 -19.19
CA GLU A 158 14.92 0.98 -19.34
C GLU A 158 15.65 0.61 -18.05
N PHE A 159 15.14 1.02 -16.87
CA PHE A 159 15.80 0.80 -15.58
C PHE A 159 14.92 0.13 -14.52
N VAL A 160 13.60 0.01 -14.77
CA VAL A 160 12.63 -0.33 -13.73
C VAL A 160 11.49 -1.16 -14.29
N VAL A 161 11.31 -2.36 -13.72
CA VAL A 161 10.16 -3.23 -13.96
C VAL A 161 9.13 -3.02 -12.85
N ARG A 162 7.96 -2.51 -13.22
CA ARG A 162 6.80 -2.36 -12.33
C ARG A 162 5.75 -3.39 -12.68
N THR A 163 5.35 -4.17 -11.68
CA THR A 163 4.23 -5.08 -11.77
C THR A 163 3.07 -4.53 -10.97
N LYS A 164 1.89 -4.45 -11.60
CA LYS A 164 0.66 -3.95 -11.01
C LYS A 164 -0.40 -5.06 -11.02
N PHE A 165 -1.02 -5.31 -9.87
CA PHE A 165 -2.13 -6.24 -9.71
C PHE A 165 -3.35 -5.52 -9.14
N PHE A 166 -4.52 -5.94 -9.59
CA PHE A 166 -5.81 -5.59 -9.00
C PHE A 166 -6.24 -6.78 -8.17
N ILE A 167 -6.44 -6.57 -6.88
CA ILE A 167 -6.74 -7.61 -5.92
C ILE A 167 -8.08 -7.34 -5.22
N THR A 168 -8.78 -8.44 -4.95
CA THR A 168 -10.06 -8.43 -4.22
C THR A 168 -10.07 -9.56 -3.21
N GLN A 169 -10.87 -9.41 -2.15
CA GLN A 169 -11.13 -10.48 -1.19
C GLN A 169 -12.61 -10.83 -1.26
N MET A 170 -12.94 -12.08 -1.57
CA MET A 170 -14.31 -12.54 -1.80
C MET A 170 -15.11 -11.63 -2.78
N GLY A 171 -14.43 -11.12 -3.82
CA GLY A 171 -15.04 -10.23 -4.82
C GLY A 171 -15.29 -8.80 -4.36
N ARG A 172 -14.73 -8.37 -3.22
CA ARG A 172 -14.81 -6.99 -2.71
C ARG A 172 -13.44 -6.37 -2.59
N LYS A 173 -13.41 -5.04 -2.61
CA LYS A 173 -12.23 -4.23 -2.29
C LYS A 173 -11.75 -4.50 -0.87
N ILE A 174 -10.43 -4.55 -0.70
CA ILE A 174 -9.80 -4.83 0.59
C ILE A 174 -9.65 -3.50 1.32
N VAL A 175 -10.35 -3.36 2.44
CA VAL A 175 -10.36 -2.16 3.29
C VAL A 175 -9.77 -2.39 4.67
N ASP A 176 -9.68 -3.65 5.10
CA ASP A 176 -9.19 -4.03 6.43
C ASP A 176 -7.68 -3.73 6.53
N PRO A 177 -7.25 -2.85 7.46
CA PRO A 177 -5.87 -2.43 7.59
C PRO A 177 -4.92 -3.57 7.96
N ASP A 178 -5.38 -4.57 8.72
CA ASP A 178 -4.58 -5.74 9.05
C ASP A 178 -4.28 -6.57 7.81
N ILE A 179 -5.23 -6.63 6.86
CA ILE A 179 -5.02 -7.31 5.57
C ILE A 179 -4.06 -6.51 4.69
N LEU A 180 -4.19 -5.18 4.64
CA LEU A 180 -3.29 -4.32 3.87
C LEU A 180 -1.83 -4.44 4.34
N GLU A 181 -1.60 -4.44 5.65
CA GLU A 181 -0.26 -4.64 6.22
C GLU A 181 0.26 -6.06 5.89
N ARG A 182 -0.58 -7.10 6.04
CA ARG A 182 -0.19 -8.47 5.65
C ARG A 182 0.18 -8.58 4.17
N ILE A 183 -0.53 -7.88 3.28
CA ILE A 183 -0.21 -7.83 1.86
C ILE A 183 1.17 -7.19 1.65
N ARG A 184 1.39 -6.01 2.24
CA ARG A 184 2.66 -5.26 2.16
C ARG A 184 3.83 -6.14 2.59
N LEU A 185 3.74 -6.75 3.77
CA LEU A 185 4.77 -7.61 4.33
C LEU A 185 5.01 -8.87 3.50
N THR A 186 3.94 -9.49 2.98
CA THR A 186 4.07 -10.68 2.12
C THR A 186 4.77 -10.36 0.81
N ILE A 187 4.47 -9.22 0.20
CA ILE A 187 5.14 -8.77 -1.03
C ILE A 187 6.62 -8.49 -0.74
N ILE A 188 6.93 -7.73 0.32
CA ILE A 188 8.32 -7.41 0.70
C ILE A 188 9.11 -8.70 0.98
N SER A 189 8.53 -9.63 1.73
CA SER A 189 9.16 -10.93 2.03
C SER A 189 9.46 -11.72 0.75
N ASN A 190 8.53 -11.76 -0.21
CA ASN A 190 8.78 -12.41 -1.48
C ASN A 190 9.86 -11.71 -2.30
N LEU A 191 9.85 -10.38 -2.36
CA LEU A 191 10.89 -9.62 -3.06
C LEU A 191 12.29 -9.93 -2.51
N LEU A 192 12.43 -10.03 -1.19
CA LEU A 192 13.70 -10.35 -0.53
C LEU A 192 14.20 -11.78 -0.80
N LYS A 193 13.34 -12.73 -1.15
CA LYS A 193 13.77 -14.07 -1.59
C LYS A 193 14.60 -14.03 -2.87
N TYR A 194 14.27 -13.09 -3.74
CA TYR A 194 14.91 -12.91 -5.04
C TYR A 194 16.10 -11.94 -4.98
N HIS A 195 16.11 -11.06 -3.99
CA HIS A 195 17.11 -10.02 -3.81
C HIS A 195 17.46 -9.82 -2.33
N PRO A 196 18.18 -10.77 -1.73
CA PRO A 196 18.54 -10.70 -0.32
C PRO A 196 19.47 -9.50 -0.01
N GLU A 197 20.23 -9.03 -0.99
CA GLU A 197 21.12 -7.86 -0.86
C GLU A 197 20.36 -6.56 -0.54
N SER A 198 19.11 -6.44 -0.98
CA SER A 198 18.29 -5.25 -0.74
C SER A 198 17.72 -5.14 0.66
N SER A 199 17.96 -6.13 1.52
CA SER A 199 17.53 -6.05 2.91
C SER A 199 18.15 -4.86 3.63
N GLU A 200 19.38 -4.47 3.29
CA GLU A 200 20.05 -3.31 3.86
C GLU A 200 19.33 -1.97 3.53
N LYS A 201 18.44 -1.98 2.53
CA LYS A 201 17.65 -0.82 2.08
C LYS A 201 16.20 -0.84 2.56
N LEU A 202 15.78 -1.82 3.35
CA LEU A 202 14.40 -1.96 3.85
C LEU A 202 14.37 -1.96 5.36
N ALA A 203 13.39 -1.30 5.98
CA ALA A 203 13.19 -1.41 7.43
C ALA A 203 12.92 -2.87 7.83
N MET A 204 12.23 -3.58 6.95
CA MET A 204 11.96 -5.02 7.04
C MET A 204 13.21 -5.91 6.93
N GLY A 205 14.37 -5.38 6.53
CA GLY A 205 15.60 -6.14 6.42
C GLY A 205 16.09 -6.72 7.74
N GLU A 206 15.71 -6.11 8.87
CA GLU A 206 16.02 -6.67 10.20
C GLU A 206 15.28 -7.99 10.46
N ILE A 207 14.07 -8.14 9.92
CA ILE A 207 13.19 -9.29 10.17
C ILE A 207 13.35 -10.35 9.08
N PHE A 208 13.45 -9.92 7.82
CA PHE A 208 13.38 -10.79 6.65
C PHE A 208 14.70 -10.87 5.87
N GLY A 209 15.70 -10.07 6.24
CA GLY A 209 16.95 -9.90 5.52
C GLY A 209 18.10 -10.76 6.01
N ILE A 210 19.13 -10.87 5.16
CA ILE A 210 20.42 -11.46 5.53
C ILE A 210 21.35 -10.39 6.11
N LYS A 211 21.16 -9.13 5.71
CA LYS A 211 21.86 -7.95 6.23
C LYS A 211 20.90 -7.01 6.96
N PRO A 212 21.27 -6.48 8.14
CA PRO A 212 20.46 -5.48 8.81
C PRO A 212 20.37 -4.20 7.96
N PRO A 213 19.31 -3.39 8.15
CA PRO A 213 19.16 -2.12 7.45
C PRO A 213 20.34 -1.20 7.79
N VAL A 214 20.84 -0.45 6.81
CA VAL A 214 21.80 0.61 7.10
C VAL A 214 21.12 1.61 8.02
N LYS A 215 21.75 1.91 9.17
CA LYS A 215 21.25 2.95 10.07
C LYS A 215 21.21 4.25 9.27
N LEU A 216 20.02 4.83 9.14
CA LEU A 216 19.87 6.15 8.56
C LEU A 216 20.62 7.13 9.47
N ASP A 217 21.77 7.61 9.01
CA ASP A 217 22.62 8.61 9.71
C ASP A 217 21.99 10.02 9.72
N VAL A 218 20.76 10.14 9.23
CA VAL A 218 20.01 11.39 9.16
C VAL A 218 18.67 11.14 9.83
N GLU A 219 18.35 11.96 10.84
CA GLU A 219 16.99 12.12 11.34
C GLU A 219 16.08 12.41 10.15
N LEU A 220 15.47 11.37 9.57
CA LEU A 220 14.45 11.54 8.57
C LEU A 220 13.27 12.17 9.30
N ALA A 221 13.20 13.50 9.22
CA ALA A 221 12.20 14.27 9.92
C ALA A 221 10.82 13.77 9.49
N THR A 222 9.96 13.51 10.46
CA THR A 222 8.58 13.11 10.17
C THR A 222 7.84 14.32 9.62
N HIS A 223 7.46 14.27 8.36
CA HIS A 223 6.70 15.31 7.69
C HIS A 223 5.24 14.88 7.66
N ILE A 224 4.38 15.71 8.27
CA ILE A 224 2.93 15.48 8.30
C ILE A 224 2.27 16.74 7.78
N HIS A 225 1.45 16.60 6.75
CA HIS A 225 0.71 17.68 6.12
C HIS A 225 -0.74 17.27 5.90
N LEU A 226 -1.66 18.24 5.94
CA LEU A 226 -3.08 18.00 5.74
C LEU A 226 -3.64 19.04 4.77
N GLU A 227 -4.31 18.56 3.74
CA GLU A 227 -4.90 19.38 2.67
C GLU A 227 -6.41 19.17 2.60
N HIS A 228 -7.09 20.16 2.03
CA HIS A 228 -8.51 20.04 1.71
C HIS A 228 -8.68 19.20 0.43
N ASP A 229 -9.47 18.12 0.51
CA ASP A 229 -9.74 17.19 -0.60
C ASP A 229 -11.23 17.14 -0.95
N GLY A 230 -11.83 18.33 -1.03
CA GLY A 230 -13.24 18.51 -1.30
C GLY A 230 -14.09 18.58 -0.03
N PRO A 231 -15.41 18.80 -0.16
CA PRO A 231 -16.28 19.08 0.98
C PRO A 231 -16.48 17.89 1.93
N LYS A 232 -16.19 16.67 1.47
CA LYS A 232 -16.49 15.43 2.19
C LYS A 232 -15.31 14.87 2.98
N ARG A 233 -14.08 15.29 2.65
CA ARG A 233 -12.85 14.67 3.18
C ARG A 233 -11.66 15.61 3.09
N SER A 234 -10.64 15.28 3.86
CA SER A 234 -9.32 15.90 3.85
C SER A 234 -8.28 14.86 3.47
N LEU A 235 -7.15 15.32 2.93
CA LEU A 235 -6.04 14.46 2.54
C LEU A 235 -4.88 14.65 3.50
N LEU A 236 -4.60 13.62 4.27
CA LEU A 236 -3.47 13.54 5.19
C LEU A 236 -2.28 12.91 4.47
N TYR A 237 -1.15 13.59 4.45
CA TYR A 237 0.12 13.11 3.93
C TYR A 237 1.10 12.89 5.08
N ILE A 238 1.76 11.74 5.09
CA ILE A 238 2.78 11.37 6.07
C ILE A 238 4.00 10.85 5.32
N GLU A 239 5.15 11.46 5.57
CA GLU A 239 6.45 10.94 5.15
C GLU A 239 7.31 10.75 6.40
N THR A 240 7.68 9.51 6.68
CA THR A 240 8.45 9.13 7.87
C THR A 240 9.31 7.91 7.58
N ALA A 241 10.20 7.58 8.49
CA ALA A 241 10.99 6.36 8.37
C ALA A 241 10.11 5.13 8.59
N ASP A 242 10.18 4.18 7.66
CA ASP A 242 9.37 2.95 7.69
C ASP A 242 9.75 2.04 8.87
N ARG A 243 8.78 1.28 9.34
CA ARG A 243 8.94 0.23 10.36
C ARG A 243 7.76 -0.75 10.31
N PRO A 244 7.91 -1.99 10.82
CA PRO A 244 6.82 -2.95 10.83
C PRO A 244 5.67 -2.43 11.70
N GLY A 245 4.43 -2.52 11.21
CA GLY A 245 3.25 -2.07 11.97
C GLY A 245 2.98 -0.56 11.92
N LEU A 246 3.80 0.24 11.23
CA LEU A 246 3.61 1.70 11.09
C LEU A 246 2.20 2.06 10.59
N LEU A 247 1.70 1.36 9.57
CA LEU A 247 0.35 1.56 9.04
C LEU A 247 -0.73 1.41 10.12
N LEU A 248 -0.62 0.36 10.95
CA LEU A 248 -1.57 0.10 12.02
C LEU A 248 -1.49 1.16 13.12
N GLU A 249 -0.28 1.63 13.45
CA GLU A 249 -0.08 2.73 14.39
C GLU A 249 -0.75 4.02 13.90
N ILE A 250 -0.55 4.38 12.63
CA ILE A 250 -1.13 5.59 12.03
C ILE A 250 -2.66 5.49 12.01
N ILE A 251 -3.21 4.38 11.52
CA ILE A 251 -4.66 4.17 11.48
C ILE A 251 -5.25 4.21 12.88
N LYS A 252 -4.58 3.58 13.86
CA LYS A 252 -5.00 3.63 15.26
C LYS A 252 -5.10 5.08 15.76
N VAL A 253 -4.09 5.93 15.50
CA VAL A 253 -4.13 7.34 15.90
C VAL A 253 -5.29 8.09 15.24
N ILE A 254 -5.52 7.88 13.95
CA ILE A 254 -6.65 8.50 13.22
C ILE A 254 -7.98 8.09 13.86
N THR A 255 -8.16 6.79 14.15
CA THR A 255 -9.39 6.26 14.77
C THR A 255 -9.55 6.70 16.23
N ASP A 256 -8.45 6.84 16.99
CA ASP A 256 -8.47 7.32 18.38
C ASP A 256 -8.92 8.80 18.46
N VAL A 257 -8.69 9.59 17.41
CA VAL A 257 -9.21 10.97 17.24
C VAL A 257 -10.67 10.97 16.71
N ASN A 258 -11.28 9.80 16.53
CA ASN A 258 -12.63 9.60 16.02
C ASN A 258 -12.82 10.15 14.59
N LEU A 259 -11.83 9.90 13.73
CA LEU A 259 -11.88 10.18 12.30
C LEU A 259 -12.03 8.89 11.51
N ASP A 260 -12.70 8.98 10.37
CA ASP A 260 -12.90 7.89 9.44
C ASP A 260 -11.76 7.90 8.40
N VAL A 261 -11.23 6.72 8.06
CA VAL A 261 -10.31 6.51 6.92
C VAL A 261 -11.12 5.95 5.76
N GLU A 262 -11.25 6.71 4.68
CA GLU A 262 -12.05 6.33 3.50
C GLU A 262 -11.25 5.50 2.50
N SER A 263 -10.00 5.90 2.26
CA SER A 263 -9.05 5.21 1.39
C SER A 263 -7.62 5.63 1.74
N ALA A 264 -6.66 4.78 1.40
CA ALA A 264 -5.25 5.05 1.59
C ALA A 264 -4.40 4.73 0.36
N GLU A 265 -3.30 5.47 0.22
CA GLU A 265 -2.16 5.14 -0.63
C GLU A 265 -0.98 4.85 0.31
N ILE A 266 -0.51 3.61 0.35
CA ILE A 266 0.56 3.13 1.24
C ILE A 266 1.77 2.85 0.37
N ASP A 267 2.78 3.71 0.43
CA ASP A 267 3.98 3.60 -0.40
C ASP A 267 5.20 3.37 0.49
N THR A 268 5.89 2.25 0.26
CA THR A 268 7.15 1.91 0.91
C THR A 268 8.26 1.97 -0.13
N GLU A 269 9.14 2.96 0.01
CA GLU A 269 10.33 3.15 -0.81
C GLU A 269 11.57 2.96 0.06
N GLY A 270 12.08 1.72 0.10
CA GLY A 270 13.22 1.37 0.93
C GLY A 270 12.98 1.60 2.44
N LEU A 271 13.67 2.60 3.02
CA LEU A 271 13.58 2.94 4.45
C LEU A 271 12.54 4.03 4.75
N ILE A 272 11.83 4.50 3.73
CA ILE A 272 10.88 5.62 3.83
C ILE A 272 9.47 5.10 3.55
N ALA A 273 8.54 5.46 4.43
CA ALA A 273 7.12 5.30 4.22
C ALA A 273 6.52 6.64 3.81
N LYS A 274 5.79 6.65 2.69
CA LYS A 274 5.01 7.77 2.19
C LYS A 274 3.56 7.32 2.14
N GLU A 275 2.75 7.84 3.05
CA GLU A 275 1.37 7.42 3.18
C GLU A 275 0.43 8.59 2.94
N LYS A 276 -0.65 8.33 2.22
CA LYS A 276 -1.74 9.27 2.03
C LYS A 276 -3.03 8.65 2.54
N PHE A 277 -3.79 9.41 3.30
CA PHE A 277 -5.09 8.97 3.80
C PHE A 277 -6.15 10.01 3.46
N HIS A 278 -7.21 9.55 2.80
CA HIS A 278 -8.43 10.31 2.69
C HIS A 278 -9.21 10.13 4.00
N VAL A 279 -9.25 11.18 4.82
CA VAL A 279 -9.86 11.16 6.15
C VAL A 279 -11.06 12.09 6.23
N SER A 280 -12.07 11.70 6.99
CA SER A 280 -13.23 12.55 7.22
C SER A 280 -13.71 12.51 8.67
N TYR A 281 -14.44 13.54 9.07
CA TYR A 281 -15.16 13.55 10.33
C TYR A 281 -16.65 13.52 10.01
N ARG A 282 -17.28 12.36 10.22
CA ARG A 282 -18.72 12.17 9.95
C ARG A 282 -19.09 12.50 8.49
N GLY A 283 -18.23 12.12 7.55
CA GLY A 283 -18.43 12.34 6.11
C GLY A 283 -18.24 13.79 5.64
N ALA A 284 -17.58 14.63 6.44
CA ALA A 284 -17.17 15.98 6.08
C ALA A 284 -15.66 16.17 6.21
N ALA A 285 -15.13 17.13 5.45
CA ALA A 285 -13.73 17.56 5.59
C ALA A 285 -13.43 18.06 7.01
N LEU A 286 -12.17 17.89 7.44
CA LEU A 286 -11.74 18.31 8.76
C LEU A 286 -11.73 19.83 8.90
N THR A 287 -12.15 20.32 10.06
CA THR A 287 -11.99 21.72 10.44
C THR A 287 -10.56 21.97 10.90
N ASP A 288 -10.09 23.22 10.82
CA ASP A 288 -8.72 23.58 11.24
C ASP A 288 -8.34 23.09 12.65
N PRO A 289 -9.23 23.15 13.68
CA PRO A 289 -8.92 22.59 15.00
C PRO A 289 -8.73 21.07 14.99
N LEU A 290 -9.55 20.32 14.24
CA LEU A 290 -9.40 18.87 14.12
C LEU A 290 -8.16 18.49 13.33
N SER A 291 -7.86 19.22 12.26
CA SER A 291 -6.63 19.07 11.49
C SER A 291 -5.40 19.27 12.37
N GLN A 292 -5.38 20.34 13.18
CA GLN A 292 -4.27 20.62 14.09
C GLN A 292 -4.14 19.55 15.18
N LEU A 293 -5.25 19.07 15.74
CA LEU A 293 -5.26 17.98 16.72
C LEU A 293 -4.65 16.71 16.13
N LEU A 294 -5.12 16.26 14.96
CA LEU A 294 -4.63 15.06 14.29
C LEU A 294 -3.13 15.14 14.01
N VAL A 295 -2.68 16.27 13.43
CA VAL A 295 -1.27 16.50 13.14
C VAL A 295 -0.42 16.43 14.41
N ASN A 296 -0.89 17.02 15.52
CA ASN A 296 -0.16 16.99 16.79
C ASN A 296 -0.10 15.57 17.38
N CYS A 297 -1.19 14.81 17.34
CA CYS A 297 -1.23 13.42 17.78
C CYS A 297 -0.23 12.57 16.97
N LEU A 298 -0.28 12.66 15.64
CA LEU A 298 0.64 11.92 14.77
C LEU A 298 2.11 12.31 15.01
N ARG A 299 2.42 13.60 15.17
CA ARG A 299 3.77 14.05 15.52
C ARG A 299 4.25 13.46 16.85
N TYR A 300 3.39 13.36 17.84
CA TYR A 300 3.73 12.78 19.13
C TYR A 300 3.99 11.26 19.02
N TYR A 301 3.09 10.52 18.37
CA TYR A 301 3.19 9.05 18.29
C TYR A 301 4.25 8.56 17.29
N LEU A 302 4.51 9.32 16.22
CA LEU A 302 5.53 8.96 15.23
C LEU A 302 6.93 9.47 15.61
N ARG A 303 7.05 10.25 16.69
CA ARG A 303 8.36 10.64 17.22
C ARG A 303 9.10 9.39 17.69
N ARG A 304 10.31 9.18 17.18
CA ARG A 304 11.20 8.15 17.69
C ARG A 304 11.62 8.52 19.12
N PRO A 305 11.63 7.58 20.09
CA PRO A 305 12.32 7.82 21.34
C PRO A 305 13.78 8.08 21.00
N GLU A 306 14.30 9.22 21.45
CA GLU A 306 15.74 9.50 21.40
C GLU A 306 16.42 8.35 22.14
N THR A 307 17.17 7.50 21.43
CA THR A 307 18.07 6.54 22.06
C THR A 307 19.25 7.31 22.65
N ASP A 308 19.02 7.96 23.78
CA ASP A 308 20.08 8.33 24.72
C ASP A 308 20.29 7.17 25.70
N GLU A 309 20.70 6.01 25.18
CA GLU A 309 21.37 5.00 25.99
C GLU A 309 22.88 5.21 25.84
N GLY A 310 23.46 6.17 26.57
CA GLY A 310 24.90 6.38 26.53
C GLY A 310 25.51 7.59 27.25
N SER A 311 24.76 8.38 28.02
CA SER A 311 25.32 9.50 28.80
C SER A 311 25.05 9.37 30.30
N TYR A 312 25.64 8.36 30.93
CA TYR A 312 25.87 8.33 32.37
C TYR A 312 27.26 7.76 32.69
#